data_AF-A0AAE4FTL6-F1
#
_entry.id   AF-A0AAE4FTL6-F1
#
_cell.length_a   1.000
_cell.length_b   1.000
_cell.length_c   1.000
_cell.angle_alpha   90.00
_cell.angle_beta   90.00
_cell.angle_gamma   90.00
#
_symmetry.space_group_name_H-M   'P 1'
#
loop_
_entity.id
_entity.type
_entity.pdbx_description
1 polymer ?
#
loop_
_entity_poly.entity_id
_entity_poly.type
_entity_poly.pdbx_seq_one_letter_code
_entity_poly.pdbx_strand_id
1 'polypeptide(L)'
;MAEEIDLTKLVIEVDTELIQEGSEPFQRPLAAYMKIAQRLQPRSSSMLQWDPLFNIVNHIYSELYRPSDLHMPPMHVGVFMFRDVFFSLRIPVIYGSPVINPINFLTDVPEIQKRWLFTDTQSGLAFFDQVIDLMDFVYGLDDLEKIGQLPDKTVEWWYLAKQQLEAAAATVLGSFSKYAVIQNCCIATELLLKGALMAQGIDEKTLASKKHGYGHNLENLVDKTAGHLPNFDRETVLLVVKQLPDYVESRYEAKDFSRLDIGSFLMNIQFISGEILRQFSDRNFRADFIAMPDDTWDLTHRAFPQQTK
;
A
#
# COMPACT_ATOMS: atom_id res chain seq x y z
N MET A 1 17.29 45.71 -26.52
CA MET A 1 16.99 44.34 -26.99
C MET A 1 16.83 43.51 -25.74
N ALA A 2 15.59 43.14 -25.41
CA ALA A 2 15.36 42.20 -24.31
C ALA A 2 15.80 40.82 -24.83
N GLU A 3 16.74 40.18 -24.14
CA GLU A 3 17.00 38.76 -24.35
C GLU A 3 15.67 38.02 -24.24
N GLU A 4 15.28 37.35 -25.31
CA GLU A 4 14.14 36.45 -25.31
C GLU A 4 14.45 35.37 -24.26
N ILE A 5 13.69 35.35 -23.17
CA ILE A 5 13.93 34.42 -22.07
C ILE A 5 13.74 33.02 -22.63
N ASP A 6 14.83 32.24 -22.68
CA ASP A 6 14.75 30.82 -22.97
C ASP A 6 14.08 30.13 -21.78
N LEU A 7 12.76 29.96 -21.91
CA LEU A 7 11.92 29.39 -20.87
C LEU A 7 12.30 27.93 -20.58
N THR A 8 12.85 27.20 -21.56
CA THR A 8 13.33 25.82 -21.36
C THR A 8 14.54 25.83 -20.44
N LYS A 9 15.51 26.70 -20.71
CA LYS A 9 16.68 26.87 -19.84
C LYS A 9 16.27 27.28 -18.43
N LEU A 10 15.34 28.22 -18.30
CA LEU A 10 14.82 28.66 -17.00
C LEU A 10 14.10 27.54 -16.24
N VAL A 11 13.34 26.68 -16.93
CA VAL A 11 12.70 25.50 -16.32
C VAL A 11 13.74 24.52 -15.81
N ILE A 12 14.80 24.24 -16.56
CA ILE A 12 15.89 23.33 -16.15
C ILE A 12 16.66 23.90 -14.93
N GLU A 13 16.93 25.21 -14.92
CA GLU A 13 17.56 25.89 -13.78
C GLU A 13 16.69 25.76 -12.52
N VAL A 14 15.39 26.06 -12.62
CA VAL A 14 14.46 25.94 -11.49
C VAL A 14 14.26 24.48 -11.05
N ASP A 15 14.22 23.53 -11.97
CA ASP A 15 14.15 22.11 -11.65
C ASP A 15 15.39 21.65 -10.85
N THR A 16 16.58 22.15 -11.20
CA THR A 16 17.82 21.87 -10.45
C THR A 16 17.73 22.39 -9.01
N GLU A 17 17.18 23.58 -8.81
CA GLU A 17 16.95 24.12 -7.46
C GLU A 17 15.95 23.25 -6.68
N LEU A 18 14.85 22.85 -7.31
CA LEU A 18 13.83 22.00 -6.69
C LEU A 18 14.38 20.63 -6.30
N ILE A 19 15.27 20.04 -7.11
CA ILE A 19 15.99 18.81 -6.75
C ILE A 19 16.86 19.02 -5.50
N GLN A 20 17.59 20.14 -5.43
CA GLN A 20 18.42 20.46 -4.26
C GLN A 20 17.59 20.70 -2.99
N GLU A 21 16.37 21.22 -3.14
CA GLU A 21 15.40 21.38 -2.05
C GLU A 21 14.69 20.07 -1.65
N GLY A 22 14.93 18.96 -2.37
CA GLY A 22 14.30 17.67 -2.10
C GLY A 22 12.85 17.56 -2.58
N SER A 23 12.43 18.39 -3.54
CA SER A 23 11.09 18.29 -4.13
C SER A 23 10.94 17.01 -4.95
N GLU A 24 9.87 16.27 -4.70
CA GLU A 24 9.61 15.02 -5.40
C GLU A 24 9.24 15.26 -6.87
N PRO A 25 9.60 14.36 -7.81
CA PRO A 25 9.25 14.44 -9.23
C PRO A 25 7.84 14.93 -9.57
N PHE A 26 6.81 14.39 -8.91
CA PHE A 26 5.41 14.77 -9.17
C PHE A 26 5.03 16.17 -8.71
N GLN A 27 5.78 16.75 -7.76
CA GLN A 27 5.55 18.09 -7.21
C GLN A 27 6.21 19.17 -8.09
N ARG A 28 7.30 18.81 -8.77
CA ARG A 28 8.20 19.73 -9.46
C ARG A 28 7.54 20.54 -10.58
N PRO A 29 6.62 20.02 -11.43
CA PRO A 29 5.95 20.83 -12.45
C PRO A 29 5.20 22.04 -11.87
N LEU A 30 4.42 21.81 -10.80
CA LEU A 30 3.66 22.87 -10.13
C LEU A 30 4.58 23.84 -9.38
N ALA A 31 5.55 23.31 -8.64
CA ALA A 31 6.50 24.13 -7.90
C ALA A 31 7.36 25.00 -8.83
N ALA A 32 7.79 24.45 -9.97
CA ALA A 32 8.54 25.18 -10.98
C ALA A 32 7.71 26.28 -11.60
N TYR A 33 6.44 26.01 -11.95
CA TYR A 33 5.51 27.03 -12.38
C TYR A 33 5.42 28.19 -11.37
N MET A 34 5.21 27.88 -10.08
CA MET A 34 5.09 28.91 -9.04
C MET A 34 6.36 29.77 -8.92
N LYS A 35 7.55 29.14 -8.93
CA LYS A 35 8.83 29.86 -8.87
C LYS A 35 9.07 30.72 -10.11
N ILE A 36 8.78 30.20 -11.30
CA ILE A 36 8.95 30.95 -12.56
C ILE A 36 7.95 32.09 -12.65
N ALA A 37 6.68 31.85 -12.30
CA ALA A 37 5.66 32.88 -12.24
C ALA A 37 6.05 34.00 -11.27
N GLN A 38 6.61 33.67 -10.10
CA GLN A 38 7.13 34.66 -9.16
C GLN A 38 8.31 35.46 -9.73
N ARG A 39 9.23 34.83 -10.48
CA ARG A 39 10.37 35.50 -11.12
C ARG A 39 9.94 36.44 -12.25
N LEU A 40 8.97 36.02 -13.06
CA LEU A 40 8.57 36.74 -14.27
C LEU A 40 7.44 37.75 -13.99
N GLN A 41 6.52 37.45 -13.07
CA GLN A 41 5.31 38.25 -12.82
C GLN A 41 4.90 38.23 -11.32
N PRO A 42 5.62 38.95 -10.43
CA PRO A 42 5.42 38.91 -8.97
C PRO A 42 4.04 39.36 -8.45
N ARG A 43 3.13 39.79 -9.32
CA ARG A 43 1.79 40.35 -8.98
C ARG A 43 0.63 39.69 -9.76
N SER A 44 0.89 38.61 -10.50
CA SER A 44 -0.16 37.94 -11.27
C SER A 44 -1.01 37.01 -10.37
N SER A 45 -2.34 37.11 -10.50
CA SER A 45 -3.32 36.31 -9.76
C SER A 45 -4.14 35.43 -10.71
N SER A 46 -3.45 34.74 -11.62
CA SER A 46 -4.10 33.88 -12.62
C SER A 46 -4.54 32.55 -11.98
N MET A 47 -5.70 32.03 -12.38
CA MET A 47 -6.09 30.66 -12.01
C MET A 47 -5.16 29.66 -12.71
N LEU A 48 -4.52 28.78 -11.93
CA LEU A 48 -3.47 27.83 -12.32
C LEU A 48 -3.65 27.11 -13.67
N GLN A 49 -4.84 26.57 -13.97
CA GLN A 49 -5.07 25.80 -15.20
C GLN A 49 -5.23 26.65 -16.47
N TRP A 50 -5.48 27.95 -16.32
CA TRP A 50 -5.71 28.87 -17.44
C TRP A 50 -4.51 29.76 -17.73
N ASP A 51 -3.42 29.59 -16.99
CA ASP A 51 -2.18 30.31 -17.22
C ASP A 51 -1.37 29.62 -18.34
N PRO A 52 -1.13 30.31 -19.48
CA PRO A 52 -0.29 29.77 -20.55
C PRO A 52 1.10 29.33 -20.07
N LEU A 53 1.65 29.99 -19.04
CA LEU A 53 2.94 29.62 -18.46
C LEU A 53 2.90 28.23 -17.84
N PHE A 54 1.82 27.88 -17.12
CA PHE A 54 1.67 26.56 -16.52
C PHE A 54 1.67 25.47 -17.60
N ASN A 55 0.94 25.68 -18.70
CA ASN A 55 0.89 24.72 -19.81
C ASN A 55 2.26 24.54 -20.48
N ILE A 56 3.03 25.63 -20.66
CA ILE A 56 4.38 25.54 -21.24
C ILE A 56 5.33 24.80 -20.30
N VAL A 57 5.33 25.14 -18.99
CA VAL A 57 6.16 24.45 -17.99
C VAL A 57 5.80 22.97 -17.95
N ASN A 58 4.51 22.64 -17.89
CA ASN A 58 4.06 21.25 -17.85
C ASN A 58 4.44 20.47 -19.13
N HIS A 59 4.38 21.12 -20.30
CA HIS A 59 4.83 20.50 -21.54
C HIS A 59 6.34 20.21 -21.52
N ILE A 60 7.16 21.16 -21.05
CA ILE A 60 8.61 20.95 -20.91
C ILE A 60 8.88 19.77 -19.97
N TYR A 61 8.20 19.68 -18.82
CA TYR A 61 8.33 18.52 -17.93
C TYR A 61 7.93 17.20 -18.60
N SER A 62 6.88 17.19 -19.43
CA SER A 62 6.44 15.99 -20.15
C SER A 62 7.45 15.52 -21.22
N GLU A 63 8.29 16.41 -21.72
CA GLU A 63 9.40 16.08 -22.64
C GLU A 63 10.66 15.63 -21.88
N LEU A 64 10.87 16.14 -20.65
CA LEU A 64 12.05 15.83 -19.82
C LEU A 64 11.92 14.50 -19.05
N TYR A 65 10.70 14.15 -18.63
CA TYR A 65 10.45 13.03 -17.71
C TYR A 65 9.41 12.06 -18.27
N ARG A 66 9.46 10.79 -17.83
CA ARG A 66 8.40 9.84 -18.18
C ARG A 66 7.12 10.24 -17.45
N PRO A 67 5.93 10.05 -18.05
CA PRO A 67 4.66 10.34 -17.39
C PRO A 67 4.52 9.68 -16.01
N SER A 68 5.02 8.45 -15.86
CA SER A 68 5.01 7.72 -14.58
C SER A 68 5.87 8.36 -13.49
N ASP A 69 6.91 9.11 -13.85
CA ASP A 69 7.78 9.80 -12.89
C ASP A 69 7.09 11.07 -12.36
N LEU A 70 6.18 11.66 -13.13
CA LEU A 70 5.48 12.89 -12.76
C LEU A 70 4.14 12.65 -12.07
N HIS A 71 3.70 11.40 -11.97
CA HIS A 71 2.47 11.06 -11.26
C HIS A 71 2.70 11.02 -9.75
N MET A 72 1.73 11.55 -9.00
CA MET A 72 1.71 11.40 -7.56
C MET A 72 1.75 9.91 -7.20
N PRO A 73 2.68 9.47 -6.35
CA PRO A 73 2.76 8.07 -5.96
C PRO A 73 1.45 7.66 -5.26
N PRO A 74 0.99 6.41 -5.44
CA PRO A 74 -0.11 5.89 -4.66
C PRO A 74 0.27 5.88 -3.18
N MET A 75 -0.73 5.90 -2.30
CA MET A 75 -0.50 5.71 -0.86
C MET A 75 0.15 4.35 -0.59
N HIS A 76 -0.18 3.34 -1.39
CA HIS A 76 0.40 2.01 -1.28
C HIS A 76 0.28 1.23 -2.59
N VAL A 77 1.20 0.29 -2.79
CA VAL A 77 1.16 -0.69 -3.87
C VAL A 77 1.10 -2.09 -3.28
N GLY A 78 -0.07 -2.71 -3.39
CA GLY A 78 -0.26 -4.12 -3.11
C GLY A 78 -0.35 -4.96 -4.38
N VAL A 79 -0.72 -6.22 -4.23
CA VAL A 79 -0.86 -7.18 -5.32
C VAL A 79 -2.16 -7.97 -5.20
N PHE A 80 -2.75 -8.26 -6.35
CA PHE A 80 -3.80 -9.26 -6.50
C PHE A 80 -3.34 -10.33 -7.48
N MET A 81 -3.52 -11.60 -7.16
CA MET A 81 -3.18 -12.70 -8.05
C MET A 81 -4.43 -13.30 -8.69
N PHE A 82 -4.45 -13.36 -10.02
CA PHE A 82 -5.48 -14.07 -10.78
C PHE A 82 -4.84 -15.09 -11.71
N ARG A 83 -5.24 -16.36 -11.57
CA ARG A 83 -4.78 -17.49 -12.41
C ARG A 83 -3.27 -17.77 -12.43
N ASP A 84 -2.48 -17.25 -11.49
CA ASP A 84 -1.00 -17.22 -11.42
C ASP A 84 -0.31 -15.94 -11.93
N VAL A 85 -1.09 -14.97 -12.38
CA VAL A 85 -0.62 -13.66 -12.83
C VAL A 85 -0.82 -12.65 -11.72
N PHE A 86 0.22 -11.86 -11.45
CA PHE A 86 0.18 -10.79 -10.44
C PHE A 86 -0.23 -9.48 -11.10
N PHE A 87 -1.24 -8.83 -10.54
CA PHE A 87 -1.67 -7.49 -10.88
C PHE A 87 -1.29 -6.54 -9.75
N SER A 88 -0.81 -5.36 -10.12
CA SER A 88 -0.59 -4.29 -9.14
C SER A 88 -1.93 -3.70 -8.68
N LEU A 89 -2.08 -3.53 -7.38
CA LEU A 89 -3.16 -2.75 -6.76
C LEU A 89 -2.58 -1.45 -6.27
N ARG A 90 -2.86 -0.35 -6.97
CA ARG A 90 -2.40 0.99 -6.58
C ARG A 90 -3.49 1.70 -5.81
N ILE A 91 -3.31 1.83 -4.50
CA ILE A 91 -4.24 2.56 -3.64
C ILE A 91 -3.96 4.06 -3.80
N PRO A 92 -4.87 4.84 -4.43
CA PRO A 92 -4.61 6.25 -4.70
C PRO A 92 -4.63 7.08 -3.41
N VAL A 93 -4.09 8.29 -3.46
CA VAL A 93 -4.42 9.31 -2.45
C VAL A 93 -5.80 9.87 -2.79
N ILE A 94 -6.70 9.93 -1.80
CA ILE A 94 -8.09 10.36 -1.98
C ILE A 94 -8.35 11.51 -1.02
N TYR A 95 -8.88 12.60 -1.56
CA TYR A 95 -9.33 13.76 -0.79
C TYR A 95 -10.84 13.87 -0.84
N GLY A 96 -11.47 14.13 0.31
CA GLY A 96 -12.92 14.25 0.45
C GLY A 96 -13.63 12.90 0.39
N SER A 97 -14.85 12.89 -0.17
CA SER A 97 -15.71 11.70 -0.22
C SER A 97 -16.17 11.41 -1.66
N PRO A 98 -15.24 11.12 -2.60
CA PRO A 98 -15.62 10.79 -3.97
C PRO A 98 -16.26 9.39 -4.06
N VAL A 99 -17.02 9.16 -5.12
CA VAL A 99 -17.43 7.80 -5.50
C VAL A 99 -16.21 7.05 -6.01
N ILE A 100 -15.83 5.99 -5.30
CA ILE A 100 -14.66 5.16 -5.63
C ILE A 100 -15.11 3.95 -6.42
N ASN A 101 -14.42 3.65 -7.52
CA ASN A 101 -14.52 2.38 -8.22
C ASN A 101 -13.22 1.57 -7.98
N PRO A 102 -13.25 0.53 -7.10
CA PRO A 102 -12.08 -0.30 -6.80
C PRO A 102 -11.39 -0.90 -8.03
N ILE A 103 -12.13 -1.18 -9.12
CA ILE A 103 -11.58 -1.75 -10.35
C ILE A 103 -10.53 -0.82 -10.98
N ASN A 104 -10.63 0.50 -10.74
CA ASN A 104 -9.66 1.47 -11.24
C ASN A 104 -8.29 1.35 -10.54
N PHE A 105 -8.19 0.63 -9.43
CA PHE A 105 -6.91 0.40 -8.73
C PHE A 105 -6.06 -0.67 -9.42
N LEU A 106 -6.66 -1.48 -10.32
CA LEU A 106 -5.94 -2.37 -11.22
C LEU A 106 -5.34 -1.55 -12.37
N THR A 107 -4.10 -1.11 -12.19
CA THR A 107 -3.33 -0.44 -13.24
C THR A 107 -2.62 -1.44 -14.12
N ASP A 108 -2.49 -1.10 -15.41
CA ASP A 108 -1.74 -1.87 -16.40
C ASP A 108 -2.30 -3.30 -16.67
N VAL A 109 -3.57 -3.55 -16.35
CA VAL A 109 -4.27 -4.81 -16.63
C VAL A 109 -5.16 -4.67 -17.88
N PRO A 110 -5.05 -5.57 -18.88
CA PRO A 110 -5.92 -5.54 -20.05
C PRO A 110 -7.41 -5.65 -19.68
N GLU A 111 -8.27 -4.87 -20.33
CA GLU A 111 -9.72 -4.85 -20.04
C GLU A 111 -10.39 -6.22 -20.21
N ILE A 112 -9.89 -7.07 -21.11
CA ILE A 112 -10.38 -8.45 -21.25
C ILE A 112 -10.05 -9.31 -20.03
N GLN A 113 -8.90 -9.12 -19.38
CA GLN A 113 -8.54 -9.82 -18.15
C GLN A 113 -9.34 -9.30 -16.96
N LYS A 114 -9.58 -7.98 -16.87
CA LYS A 114 -10.49 -7.43 -15.86
C LYS A 114 -11.89 -8.03 -16.00
N ARG A 115 -12.45 -8.07 -17.21
CA ARG A 115 -13.76 -8.73 -17.44
C ARG A 115 -13.73 -10.20 -17.03
N TRP A 116 -12.66 -10.92 -17.36
CA TRP A 116 -12.52 -12.33 -16.99
C TRP A 116 -12.49 -12.54 -15.47
N LEU A 117 -11.74 -11.71 -14.73
CA LEU A 117 -11.69 -11.73 -13.28
C LEU A 117 -13.10 -11.69 -12.66
N PHE A 118 -13.98 -10.87 -13.21
CA PHE A 118 -15.35 -10.71 -12.70
C PHE A 118 -16.38 -11.65 -13.35
N THR A 119 -15.97 -12.62 -14.18
CA THR A 119 -16.88 -13.70 -14.62
C THR A 119 -17.08 -14.77 -13.55
N ASP A 120 -16.10 -14.95 -12.67
CA ASP A 120 -16.18 -15.82 -11.50
C ASP A 120 -16.46 -14.98 -10.26
N THR A 121 -17.61 -15.22 -9.63
CA THR A 121 -18.03 -14.47 -8.43
C THR A 121 -17.01 -14.58 -7.31
N GLN A 122 -16.37 -15.74 -7.13
CA GLN A 122 -15.40 -15.93 -6.05
C GLN A 122 -14.14 -15.09 -6.25
N SER A 123 -13.59 -15.07 -7.46
CA SER A 123 -12.43 -14.25 -7.81
C SER A 123 -12.74 -12.75 -7.71
N GLY A 124 -13.96 -12.34 -8.11
CA GLY A 124 -14.44 -10.98 -7.93
C GLY A 124 -14.53 -10.56 -6.46
N LEU A 125 -15.10 -11.40 -5.60
CA LEU A 125 -15.19 -11.14 -4.15
C LEU A 125 -13.80 -11.01 -3.51
N ALA A 126 -12.90 -11.95 -3.82
CA ALA A 126 -11.54 -11.90 -3.33
C ALA A 126 -10.79 -10.63 -3.76
N PHE A 127 -11.07 -10.12 -4.95
CA PHE A 127 -10.52 -8.84 -5.40
C PHE A 127 -10.98 -7.68 -4.53
N PHE A 128 -12.28 -7.59 -4.24
CA PHE A 128 -12.80 -6.51 -3.38
C PHE A 128 -12.30 -6.63 -1.96
N ASP A 129 -12.26 -7.84 -1.38
CA ASP A 129 -11.64 -8.08 -0.07
C ASP A 129 -10.21 -7.54 -0.04
N GLN A 130 -9.43 -7.85 -1.07
CA GLN A 130 -8.04 -7.43 -1.13
C GLN A 130 -7.90 -5.90 -1.20
N VAL A 131 -8.73 -5.23 -1.99
CA VAL A 131 -8.72 -3.77 -2.08
C VAL A 131 -9.12 -3.15 -0.75
N ILE A 132 -10.18 -3.66 -0.11
CA ILE A 132 -10.68 -3.17 1.18
C ILE A 132 -9.61 -3.29 2.25
N ASP A 133 -8.96 -4.45 2.38
CA ASP A 133 -7.92 -4.64 3.40
C ASP A 133 -6.74 -3.69 3.20
N LEU A 134 -6.35 -3.43 1.95
CA LEU A 134 -5.31 -2.47 1.65
C LEU A 134 -5.76 -1.03 1.99
N MET A 135 -7.00 -0.66 1.68
CA MET A 135 -7.57 0.64 2.02
C MET A 135 -7.62 0.86 3.53
N ASP A 136 -8.16 -0.11 4.28
CA ASP A 136 -8.19 -0.11 5.75
C ASP A 136 -6.78 0.03 6.34
N PHE A 137 -5.82 -0.72 5.80
CA PHE A 137 -4.44 -0.66 6.23
C PHE A 137 -3.84 0.75 6.05
N VAL A 138 -3.89 1.30 4.83
CA VAL A 138 -3.05 2.45 4.50
C VAL A 138 -3.67 3.77 4.94
N TYR A 139 -4.99 3.89 4.87
CA TYR A 139 -5.69 5.05 5.40
C TYR A 139 -5.81 4.98 6.91
N GLY A 140 -6.00 3.78 7.48
CA GLY A 140 -5.98 3.61 8.93
C GLY A 140 -4.64 4.03 9.52
N LEU A 141 -3.53 3.63 8.90
CA LEU A 141 -2.19 4.04 9.31
C LEU A 141 -1.95 5.55 9.20
N ASP A 142 -2.34 6.16 8.08
CA ASP A 142 -2.23 7.61 7.83
C ASP A 142 -3.06 8.44 8.83
N ASP A 143 -4.28 8.00 9.15
CA ASP A 143 -5.11 8.65 10.17
C ASP A 143 -4.51 8.51 11.57
N LEU A 144 -4.01 7.32 11.94
CA LEU A 144 -3.43 7.07 13.26
C LEU A 144 -2.17 7.89 13.51
N GLU A 145 -1.33 8.08 12.49
CA GLU A 145 -0.18 8.97 12.55
C GLU A 145 -0.62 10.42 12.82
N LYS A 146 -1.64 10.91 12.10
CA LYS A 146 -2.13 12.29 12.24
C LYS A 146 -2.83 12.54 13.57
N ILE A 147 -3.55 11.55 14.09
CA ILE A 147 -4.25 11.63 15.38
C ILE A 147 -3.25 11.62 16.54
N GLY A 148 -2.15 10.86 16.43
CA GLY A 148 -1.06 10.87 17.41
C GLY A 148 -1.43 10.28 18.78
N GLN A 149 -2.40 9.37 18.84
CA GLN A 149 -2.85 8.73 20.10
C GLN A 149 -2.10 7.45 20.45
N LEU A 150 -1.40 6.85 19.50
CA LEU A 150 -0.60 5.63 19.71
C LEU A 150 0.87 5.98 19.96
N PRO A 151 1.65 5.09 20.59
CA PRO A 151 3.09 5.28 20.70
C PRO A 151 3.74 5.44 19.33
N ASP A 152 4.64 6.42 19.15
CA ASP A 152 5.34 6.68 17.88
C ASP A 152 6.00 5.41 17.31
N LYS A 153 6.55 4.56 18.18
CA LYS A 153 7.20 3.31 17.79
C LYS A 153 6.24 2.30 17.16
N THR A 154 4.96 2.30 17.57
CA THR A 154 3.92 1.49 16.94
C THR A 154 3.71 1.91 15.49
N VAL A 155 3.51 3.22 15.27
CA VAL A 155 3.28 3.79 13.94
C VAL A 155 4.50 3.56 13.04
N GLU A 156 5.71 3.77 13.58
CA GLU A 156 6.97 3.47 12.88
C GLU A 156 7.02 2.00 12.41
N TRP A 157 6.68 1.04 13.27
CA TRP A 157 6.72 -0.38 12.92
C TRP A 157 5.68 -0.77 11.88
N TRP A 158 4.49 -0.15 11.89
CA TRP A 158 3.50 -0.37 10.85
C TRP A 158 3.89 0.26 9.51
N TYR A 159 4.59 1.40 9.52
CA TYR A 159 5.23 1.93 8.31
C TYR A 159 6.33 1.01 7.78
N LEU A 160 7.16 0.42 8.67
CA LEU A 160 8.13 -0.58 8.27
C LEU A 160 7.44 -1.82 7.67
N ALA A 161 6.32 -2.27 8.23
CA ALA A 161 5.53 -3.37 7.66
C ALA A 161 4.96 -3.04 6.28
N LYS A 162 4.45 -1.81 6.10
CA LYS A 162 4.00 -1.29 4.80
C LYS A 162 5.11 -1.36 3.75
N GLN A 163 6.33 -0.93 4.10
CA GLN A 163 7.50 -1.00 3.21
C GLN A 163 7.86 -2.45 2.84
N GLN A 164 7.77 -3.40 3.79
CA GLN A 164 8.00 -4.81 3.50
C GLN A 164 6.96 -5.36 2.50
N LEU A 165 5.68 -5.03 2.68
CA LEU A 165 4.62 -5.43 1.75
C LEU A 165 4.84 -4.83 0.34
N GLU A 166 5.22 -3.55 0.25
CA GLU A 166 5.57 -2.91 -1.02
C GLU A 166 6.80 -3.56 -1.68
N ALA A 167 7.81 -3.93 -0.90
CA ALA A 167 8.97 -4.65 -1.40
C ALA A 167 8.60 -6.06 -1.90
N ALA A 168 7.71 -6.77 -1.21
CA ALA A 168 7.16 -8.05 -1.65
C ALA A 168 6.38 -7.90 -2.96
N ALA A 169 5.51 -6.89 -3.05
CA ALA A 169 4.75 -6.53 -4.25
C ALA A 169 5.67 -6.23 -5.44
N ALA A 170 6.65 -5.35 -5.27
CA ALA A 170 7.63 -5.02 -6.30
C ALA A 170 8.43 -6.25 -6.74
N THR A 171 8.75 -7.15 -5.82
CA THR A 171 9.46 -8.39 -6.13
C THR A 171 8.62 -9.33 -6.98
N VAL A 172 7.33 -9.57 -6.66
CA VAL A 172 6.48 -10.47 -7.48
C VAL A 172 6.13 -9.88 -8.84
N LEU A 173 6.05 -8.54 -8.95
CA LEU A 173 5.76 -7.83 -10.19
C LEU A 173 6.98 -7.70 -11.11
N GLY A 174 8.20 -7.68 -10.56
CA GLY A 174 9.45 -7.49 -11.29
C GLY A 174 10.29 -8.77 -11.41
N SER A 175 11.24 -8.94 -10.49
CA SER A 175 12.29 -9.97 -10.55
C SER A 175 11.84 -11.38 -10.17
N PHE A 176 10.69 -11.50 -9.51
CA PHE A 176 10.09 -12.74 -9.00
C PHE A 176 11.05 -13.59 -8.14
N SER A 177 11.59 -13.02 -7.06
CA SER A 177 12.37 -13.75 -6.06
C SER A 177 11.48 -14.32 -4.95
N LYS A 178 11.16 -15.63 -5.04
CA LYS A 178 10.26 -16.35 -4.12
C LYS A 178 10.63 -16.15 -2.63
N TYR A 179 11.91 -16.34 -2.28
CA TYR A 179 12.37 -16.25 -0.90
C TYR A 179 12.38 -14.82 -0.37
N ALA A 180 12.64 -13.83 -1.22
CA ALA A 180 12.55 -12.42 -0.81
C ALA A 180 11.10 -12.02 -0.50
N VAL A 181 10.14 -12.53 -1.27
CA VAL A 181 8.71 -12.30 -0.99
C VAL A 181 8.31 -12.93 0.34
N ILE A 182 8.67 -14.19 0.57
CA ILE A 182 8.42 -14.89 1.84
C ILE A 182 9.04 -14.14 3.01
N GLN A 183 10.31 -13.73 2.90
CA GLN A 183 11.01 -12.97 3.93
C GLN A 183 10.24 -11.70 4.30
N ASN A 184 9.89 -10.90 3.29
CA ASN A 184 9.16 -9.65 3.49
C ASN A 184 7.78 -9.89 4.11
N CYS A 185 7.08 -10.96 3.71
CA CYS A 185 5.80 -11.36 4.31
C CYS A 185 5.94 -11.71 5.80
N CYS A 186 6.96 -12.50 6.17
CA CYS A 186 7.22 -12.86 7.56
C CYS A 186 7.57 -11.63 8.42
N ILE A 187 8.43 -10.73 7.90
CA ILE A 187 8.82 -9.51 8.61
C ILE A 187 7.62 -8.57 8.76
N ALA A 188 6.83 -8.37 7.70
CA ALA A 188 5.63 -7.55 7.76
C ALA A 188 4.65 -8.07 8.82
N THR A 189 4.40 -9.38 8.84
CA THR A 189 3.51 -10.02 9.81
C THR A 189 4.00 -9.82 11.24
N GLU A 190 5.30 -10.02 11.48
CA GLU A 190 5.91 -9.81 12.79
C GLU A 190 5.75 -8.36 13.26
N LEU A 191 6.06 -7.39 12.40
CA LEU A 191 5.97 -5.97 12.69
C LEU A 191 4.53 -5.54 12.97
N LEU A 192 3.56 -6.03 12.20
CA LEU A 192 2.13 -5.73 12.41
C LEU A 192 1.64 -6.23 13.77
N LEU A 193 1.88 -7.51 14.09
CA LEU A 193 1.45 -8.13 15.35
C LEU A 193 2.13 -7.49 16.56
N LYS A 194 3.44 -7.24 16.49
CA LYS A 194 4.16 -6.57 17.58
C LYS A 194 3.76 -5.10 17.70
N GLY A 195 3.50 -4.41 16.60
CA GLY A 195 2.95 -3.06 16.63
C GLY A 195 1.60 -2.99 17.35
N ALA A 196 0.72 -3.97 17.09
CA ALA A 196 -0.55 -4.10 17.80
C ALA A 196 -0.36 -4.32 19.30
N LEU A 197 0.61 -5.15 19.70
CA LEU A 197 0.95 -5.36 21.10
C LEU A 197 1.59 -4.11 21.76
N MET A 198 2.38 -3.33 21.02
CA MET A 198 2.92 -2.05 21.50
C MET A 198 1.81 -1.01 21.73
N ALA A 199 0.82 -0.95 20.82
CA ALA A 199 -0.36 -0.11 21.02
C ALA A 199 -1.11 -0.45 22.31
N GLN A 200 -1.02 -1.71 22.76
CA GLN A 200 -1.62 -2.21 24.00
C GLN A 200 -0.68 -2.05 25.23
N GLY A 201 0.43 -1.33 25.07
CA GLY A 201 1.33 -0.93 26.17
C GLY A 201 2.48 -1.91 26.45
N ILE A 202 2.72 -2.91 25.60
CA ILE A 202 3.85 -3.83 25.76
C ILE A 202 5.11 -3.19 25.17
N ASP A 203 6.18 -3.10 25.96
CA ASP A 203 7.42 -2.45 25.52
C ASP A 203 8.26 -3.30 24.55
N GLU A 204 9.07 -2.62 23.74
CA GLU A 204 9.91 -3.23 22.71
C GLU A 204 10.88 -4.30 23.26
N LYS A 205 11.46 -4.09 24.46
CA LYS A 205 12.39 -5.06 25.04
C LYS A 205 11.68 -6.35 25.41
N THR A 206 10.45 -6.23 25.93
CA THR A 206 9.59 -7.38 26.21
C THR A 206 9.22 -8.12 24.91
N LEU A 207 8.89 -7.39 23.84
CA LEU A 207 8.54 -7.97 22.53
C LEU A 207 9.71 -8.69 21.85
N ALA A 208 10.94 -8.20 22.03
CA ALA A 208 12.15 -8.86 21.52
C ALA A 208 12.49 -10.15 22.29
N SER A 209 11.96 -10.33 23.50
CA SER A 209 12.37 -11.41 24.39
C SER A 209 11.67 -12.74 24.08
N LYS A 210 12.47 -13.75 23.69
CA LYS A 210 12.00 -15.15 23.59
C LYS A 210 11.54 -15.71 24.95
N LYS A 211 12.11 -15.24 26.06
CA LYS A 211 11.76 -15.68 27.42
C LYS A 211 10.29 -15.35 27.77
N HIS A 212 9.77 -14.24 27.26
CA HIS A 212 8.39 -13.82 27.48
C HIS A 212 7.42 -14.37 26.41
N GLY A 213 7.91 -15.24 25.51
CA GLY A 213 7.12 -15.86 24.45
C GLY A 213 6.77 -14.92 23.29
N TYR A 214 7.29 -13.70 23.23
CA TYR A 214 7.05 -12.80 22.09
C TYR A 214 7.98 -13.16 20.93
N GLY A 215 9.27 -12.83 21.01
CA GLY A 215 10.29 -13.33 20.08
C GLY A 215 9.89 -13.24 18.59
N HIS A 216 10.19 -14.26 17.79
CA HIS A 216 9.88 -14.31 16.35
C HIS A 216 8.84 -15.40 16.00
N ASN A 217 8.19 -16.00 16.99
CA ASN A 217 7.19 -17.05 16.72
C ASN A 217 5.86 -16.40 16.39
N LEU A 218 5.52 -16.36 15.10
CA LEU A 218 4.32 -15.69 14.60
C LEU A 218 3.03 -16.28 15.20
N GLU A 219 2.92 -17.59 15.34
CA GLU A 219 1.72 -18.23 15.93
C GLU A 219 1.46 -17.74 17.37
N ASN A 220 2.51 -17.67 18.20
CA ASN A 220 2.42 -17.16 19.56
C ASN A 220 2.09 -15.66 19.58
N LEU A 221 2.64 -14.88 18.64
CA LEU A 221 2.30 -13.46 18.50
C LEU A 221 0.82 -13.27 18.14
N VAL A 222 0.24 -14.14 17.31
CA VAL A 222 -1.21 -14.12 17.02
C VAL A 222 -2.02 -14.38 18.29
N ASP A 223 -1.68 -15.42 19.05
CA ASP A 223 -2.38 -15.75 20.30
C ASP A 223 -2.30 -14.63 21.34
N LYS A 224 -1.12 -14.03 21.48
CA LYS A 224 -0.92 -12.88 22.37
C LYS A 224 -1.72 -11.67 21.91
N THR A 225 -1.71 -11.36 20.62
CA THR A 225 -2.46 -10.23 20.05
C THR A 225 -3.95 -10.40 20.29
N ALA A 226 -4.49 -11.60 20.04
CA ALA A 226 -5.88 -11.94 20.33
C ALA A 226 -6.25 -11.82 21.81
N GLY A 227 -5.32 -12.11 22.72
CA GLY A 227 -5.50 -11.91 24.16
C GLY A 227 -5.68 -10.44 24.57
N HIS A 228 -5.25 -9.49 23.73
CA HIS A 228 -5.38 -8.05 23.96
C HIS A 228 -6.45 -7.38 23.09
N LEU A 229 -6.86 -8.00 21.97
CA LEU A 229 -7.81 -7.44 21.00
C LEU A 229 -9.04 -8.37 20.86
N PRO A 230 -10.16 -8.09 21.56
CA PRO A 230 -11.33 -8.98 21.57
C PRO A 230 -12.01 -9.18 20.20
N ASN A 231 -11.91 -8.19 19.30
CA ASN A 231 -12.53 -8.23 17.97
C ASN A 231 -11.56 -8.67 16.87
N PHE A 232 -10.34 -9.09 17.23
CA PHE A 232 -9.35 -9.57 16.27
C PHE A 232 -9.70 -10.97 15.78
N ASP A 233 -9.71 -11.18 14.47
CA ASP A 233 -9.98 -12.49 13.85
C ASP A 233 -8.80 -13.45 14.04
N ARG A 234 -8.66 -13.95 15.27
CA ARG A 234 -7.59 -14.87 15.66
C ARG A 234 -7.59 -16.12 14.79
N GLU A 235 -8.75 -16.69 14.49
CA GLU A 235 -8.85 -17.98 13.81
C GLU A 235 -8.30 -17.88 12.38
N THR A 236 -8.75 -16.85 11.64
CA THR A 236 -8.29 -16.63 10.26
C THR A 236 -6.82 -16.22 10.22
N VAL A 237 -6.40 -15.31 11.10
CA VAL A 237 -4.99 -14.86 11.12
C VAL A 237 -4.05 -16.01 11.51
N LEU A 238 -4.43 -16.86 12.47
CA LEU A 238 -3.64 -18.04 12.83
C LEU A 238 -3.55 -19.04 11.67
N LEU A 239 -4.64 -19.24 10.92
CA LEU A 239 -4.64 -20.08 9.73
C LEU A 239 -3.65 -19.58 8.69
N VAL A 240 -3.65 -18.27 8.40
CA VAL A 240 -2.72 -17.63 7.48
C VAL A 240 -1.27 -17.81 7.94
N VAL A 241 -1.00 -17.51 9.20
CA VAL A 241 0.36 -17.58 9.75
C VAL A 241 0.94 -19.00 9.68
N LYS A 242 0.12 -20.03 9.93
CA LYS A 242 0.54 -21.43 9.81
C LYS A 242 0.88 -21.88 8.40
N GLN A 243 0.40 -21.16 7.38
CA GLN A 243 0.74 -21.45 5.99
C GLN A 243 2.08 -20.84 5.58
N LEU A 244 2.56 -19.81 6.29
CA LEU A 244 3.88 -19.26 6.03
C LEU A 244 4.96 -20.31 6.33
N PRO A 245 5.94 -20.49 5.44
CA PRO A 245 7.06 -21.38 5.73
C PRO A 245 7.91 -20.78 6.85
N ASP A 246 8.53 -21.64 7.68
CA ASP A 246 9.54 -21.18 8.63
C ASP A 246 10.70 -20.56 7.85
N TYR A 247 10.82 -19.24 7.90
CA TYR A 247 11.80 -18.49 7.13
C TYR A 247 13.24 -18.86 7.49
N VAL A 248 13.52 -19.18 8.77
CA VAL A 248 14.89 -19.49 9.23
C VAL A 248 15.33 -20.87 8.77
N GLU A 249 14.40 -21.82 8.69
CA GLU A 249 14.69 -23.18 8.20
C GLU A 249 14.66 -23.24 6.66
N SER A 250 13.68 -22.58 6.03
CA SER A 250 13.45 -22.64 4.56
C SER A 250 14.49 -21.90 3.70
N ARG A 251 15.36 -21.07 4.29
CA ARG A 251 16.49 -20.43 3.58
C ARG A 251 17.67 -21.37 3.33
N TYR A 252 17.74 -22.50 4.04
CA TYR A 252 18.82 -23.48 3.90
C TYR A 252 18.38 -24.74 3.14
N GLU A 253 17.07 -24.88 2.87
CA GLU A 253 16.50 -25.96 2.07
C GLU A 253 15.78 -25.37 0.86
N ALA A 254 16.20 -25.75 -0.34
CA ALA A 254 15.57 -25.32 -1.58
C ALA A 254 14.18 -25.96 -1.77
N LYS A 255 13.19 -25.50 -0.99
CA LYS A 255 11.80 -25.90 -1.13
C LYS A 255 11.19 -25.23 -2.35
N ASP A 256 10.54 -26.01 -3.22
CA ASP A 256 9.92 -25.45 -4.42
C ASP A 256 8.55 -24.86 -4.11
N PHE A 257 8.45 -23.53 -4.09
CA PHE A 257 7.18 -22.81 -3.97
C PHE A 257 6.65 -22.45 -5.35
N SER A 258 5.40 -22.76 -5.62
CA SER A 258 4.74 -22.34 -6.86
C SER A 258 4.43 -20.84 -6.84
N ARG A 259 4.10 -20.26 -8.01
CA ARG A 259 3.60 -18.88 -8.09
C ARG A 259 2.32 -18.69 -7.28
N LEU A 260 1.48 -19.72 -7.23
CA LEU A 260 0.23 -19.71 -6.48
C LEU A 260 0.50 -19.61 -4.97
N ASP A 261 1.48 -20.36 -4.45
CA ASP A 261 1.86 -20.29 -3.04
C ASP A 261 2.33 -18.88 -2.67
N ILE A 262 3.22 -18.31 -3.49
CA ILE A 262 3.77 -16.96 -3.28
C ILE A 262 2.66 -15.89 -3.31
N GLY A 263 1.74 -16.00 -4.26
CA GLY A 263 0.59 -15.10 -4.34
C GLY A 263 -0.35 -15.22 -3.14
N SER A 264 -0.62 -16.46 -2.71
CA SER A 264 -1.44 -16.71 -1.53
C SER A 264 -0.81 -16.12 -0.27
N PHE A 265 0.49 -16.27 -0.07
CA PHE A 265 1.19 -15.68 1.08
C PHE A 265 1.05 -14.16 1.08
N LEU A 266 1.41 -13.51 -0.02
CA LEU A 266 1.38 -12.05 -0.09
C LEU A 266 -0.03 -11.49 0.11
N MET A 267 -1.02 -12.04 -0.58
CA MET A 267 -2.41 -11.61 -0.44
C MET A 267 -2.93 -11.78 0.99
N ASN A 268 -2.57 -12.89 1.65
CA ASN A 268 -2.98 -13.12 3.03
C ASN A 268 -2.30 -12.19 4.04
N ILE A 269 -1.06 -11.74 3.83
CA ILE A 269 -0.43 -10.78 4.74
C ILE A 269 -1.03 -9.38 4.54
N GLN A 270 -1.42 -9.04 3.31
CA GLN A 270 -2.19 -7.82 3.07
C GLN A 270 -3.53 -7.86 3.83
N PHE A 271 -4.22 -9.00 3.89
CA PHE A 271 -5.38 -9.20 4.78
C PHE A 271 -5.04 -8.93 6.25
N ILE A 272 -3.96 -9.52 6.78
CA ILE A 272 -3.53 -9.30 8.18
C ILE A 272 -3.32 -7.81 8.46
N SER A 273 -2.77 -7.07 7.50
CA SER A 273 -2.54 -5.63 7.63
C SER A 273 -3.84 -4.84 7.77
N GLY A 274 -4.87 -5.15 6.99
CA GLY A 274 -6.19 -4.55 7.13
C GLY A 274 -6.86 -4.95 8.45
N GLU A 275 -6.80 -6.25 8.80
CA GLU A 275 -7.37 -6.79 10.04
C GLU A 275 -6.83 -6.10 11.29
N ILE A 276 -5.51 -5.90 11.36
CA ILE A 276 -4.89 -5.26 12.52
C ILE A 276 -5.26 -3.78 12.59
N LEU A 277 -5.17 -3.04 11.47
CA LEU A 277 -5.41 -1.59 11.50
C LEU A 277 -6.88 -1.24 11.79
N ARG A 278 -7.83 -2.10 11.40
CA ARG A 278 -9.26 -1.97 11.77
C ARG A 278 -9.51 -2.03 13.28
N GLN A 279 -8.60 -2.59 14.06
CA GLN A 279 -8.73 -2.63 15.53
C GLN A 279 -8.37 -1.30 16.21
N PHE A 280 -7.73 -0.38 15.47
CA PHE A 280 -7.20 0.87 16.03
C PHE A 280 -7.73 2.12 15.33
N SER A 281 -8.06 2.03 14.03
CA SER A 281 -8.60 3.16 13.26
C SER A 281 -10.13 3.19 13.33
N ASP A 282 -10.69 4.41 13.32
CA ASP A 282 -12.13 4.63 13.11
C ASP A 282 -12.55 4.34 11.65
N ARG A 283 -11.59 4.21 10.71
CA ARG A 283 -11.89 3.79 9.35
C ARG A 283 -12.14 2.29 9.28
N ASN A 284 -13.23 1.93 8.63
CA ASN A 284 -13.58 0.54 8.35
C ASN A 284 -14.29 0.45 6.99
N PHE A 285 -13.51 0.48 5.91
CA PHE A 285 -14.00 0.30 4.55
C PHE A 285 -14.72 -1.03 4.38
N ARG A 286 -14.36 -2.06 5.16
CA ARG A 286 -15.05 -3.35 5.16
C ARG A 286 -16.48 -3.24 5.66
N ALA A 287 -16.73 -2.50 6.75
CA ALA A 287 -18.07 -2.26 7.27
C ALA A 287 -18.88 -1.29 6.38
N ASP A 288 -18.21 -0.32 5.76
CA ASP A 288 -18.84 0.68 4.89
C ASP A 288 -19.11 0.16 3.47
N PHE A 289 -18.61 -1.03 3.11
CA PHE A 289 -18.81 -1.59 1.79
C PHE A 289 -20.26 -2.06 1.61
N ILE A 290 -21.02 -1.29 0.84
CA ILE A 290 -22.38 -1.62 0.42
C ILE A 290 -22.33 -2.14 -1.02
N ALA A 291 -22.64 -3.41 -1.23
CA ALA A 291 -22.90 -3.92 -2.56
C ALA A 291 -24.26 -3.41 -3.08
N MET A 292 -24.31 -3.03 -4.36
CA MET A 292 -25.51 -2.58 -5.08
C MET A 292 -26.66 -3.64 -5.06
N PRO A 293 -27.93 -3.26 -5.37
CA PRO A 293 -29.13 -3.47 -4.55
C PRO A 293 -29.75 -4.88 -4.49
N ASP A 294 -29.03 -5.92 -4.93
CA ASP A 294 -29.55 -7.29 -4.99
C ASP A 294 -29.04 -8.19 -3.84
N ASP A 295 -28.38 -7.63 -2.82
CA ASP A 295 -27.99 -8.31 -1.54
C ASP A 295 -27.20 -9.64 -1.68
N THR A 296 -26.42 -9.82 -2.77
CA THR A 296 -25.70 -11.08 -3.02
C THR A 296 -24.24 -11.14 -2.55
N TRP A 297 -23.70 -10.06 -1.96
CA TRP A 297 -22.26 -9.93 -1.70
C TRP A 297 -21.99 -9.83 -0.20
N ASP A 298 -21.85 -10.98 0.46
CA ASP A 298 -21.40 -11.09 1.85
C ASP A 298 -19.86 -11.20 1.93
N LEU A 299 -19.23 -10.17 2.51
CA LEU A 299 -17.77 -10.04 2.68
C LEU A 299 -17.30 -10.30 4.12
N THR A 300 -18.15 -10.89 4.98
CA THR A 300 -17.87 -10.96 6.43
C THR A 300 -16.84 -12.01 6.84
N HIS A 301 -16.55 -13.03 6.01
CA HIS A 301 -15.64 -14.12 6.40
C HIS A 301 -14.90 -14.78 5.22
N ARG A 302 -13.71 -14.29 4.84
CA ARG A 302 -12.84 -15.01 3.87
C ARG A 302 -11.34 -14.83 4.14
N ALA A 303 -10.62 -15.97 4.22
CA ALA A 303 -9.17 -16.06 3.99
C ALA A 303 -8.93 -16.31 2.49
N PHE A 304 -7.82 -15.83 1.92
CA PHE A 304 -7.49 -16.07 0.52
C PHE A 304 -6.50 -17.24 0.31
N PRO A 305 -6.79 -18.21 -0.57
CA PRO A 305 -8.11 -18.67 -1.00
C PRO A 305 -8.78 -19.54 0.08
N GLN A 306 -10.11 -19.64 0.03
CA GLN A 306 -10.86 -20.62 0.81
C GLN A 306 -10.41 -22.02 0.36
N GLN A 307 -9.94 -22.85 1.29
CA GLN A 307 -9.59 -24.24 0.97
C GLN A 307 -10.86 -24.95 0.47
N THR A 308 -10.86 -25.36 -0.79
CA THR A 308 -11.80 -26.38 -1.28
C THR A 308 -11.60 -27.62 -0.43
N LYS A 309 -12.65 -28.02 0.31
CA LYS A 309 -12.73 -29.35 0.93
C LYS A 309 -12.62 -30.44 -0.13
#